data_AF-A0A3M1M4I6-F1
#
_entry.id   AF-A0A3M1M4I6-F1
#
_cell.length_a   1.000
_cell.length_b   1.000
_cell.length_c   1.000
_cell.angle_alpha   90.00
_cell.angle_beta   90.00
_cell.angle_gamma   90.00
#
_symmetry.space_group_name_H-M   'P 1'
#
loop_
_entity.id
_entity.type
_entity.pdbx_description
1 polymer ?
#
loop_
_entity_poly.entity_id
_entity_poly.type
_entity_poly.pdbx_seq_one_letter_code
_entity_poly.pdbx_strand_id
1 'polypeptide(L)'
;MEGKIRCDACPVLCYIAEGRSGACDRYANRGGELVRLDPFTIIEGARGETELVPFLDSSDPGCWDGDLLQSARPFVTAIGAGTTYPDYKPAPFIVSQTHDDVDMVTVVSEGIFSYCGVKVKIDTDRHLGPEKADVRVDGEAIGHVTTAEYGSQMLSLGGVEHLTGGSKKEGRVTCDALLKLCNCEAVTVQIDEGAEVVLQAGAAPVINGHAEERMRVGCGSAAIGMFA
;
A
#
# COMPACT_ATOMS: atom_id res chain seq x y z
N MET A 1 -3.38 -5.73 32.96
CA MET A 1 -4.23 -5.39 31.80
C MET A 1 -5.54 -6.12 31.97
N GLU A 2 -6.34 -5.73 32.94
CA GLU A 2 -7.65 -6.36 33.16
C GLU A 2 -8.62 -5.78 32.11
N GLY A 3 -9.36 -6.65 31.42
CA GLY A 3 -10.34 -6.24 30.40
C GLY A 3 -9.75 -5.61 29.12
N LYS A 4 -8.47 -5.83 28.80
CA LYS A 4 -7.90 -5.44 27.50
C LYS A 4 -7.39 -6.65 26.73
N ILE A 5 -7.73 -6.72 25.45
CA ILE A 5 -7.20 -7.73 24.51
C ILE A 5 -6.19 -7.09 23.57
N ARG A 6 -5.24 -7.89 23.06
CA ARG A 6 -4.39 -7.48 21.95
C ARG A 6 -5.04 -7.97 20.66
N CYS A 7 -5.40 -7.05 19.77
CA CYS A 7 -5.88 -7.39 18.44
C CYS A 7 -4.72 -7.86 17.57
N ASP A 8 -4.84 -9.02 16.93
CA ASP A 8 -3.86 -9.60 16.01
C ASP A 8 -4.35 -9.61 14.55
N ALA A 9 -5.48 -8.95 14.29
CA ALA A 9 -6.06 -8.84 12.96
C ALA A 9 -5.21 -8.00 11.99
N CYS A 10 -4.38 -7.08 12.49
CA CYS A 10 -3.44 -6.30 11.70
C CYS A 10 -2.15 -5.95 12.49
N PRO A 11 -1.07 -5.53 11.83
CA PRO A 11 0.23 -5.27 12.48
C PRO A 11 0.28 -4.09 13.45
N VAL A 12 -0.77 -3.27 13.51
CA VAL A 12 -0.88 -2.21 14.54
C VAL A 12 -0.91 -2.82 15.94
N LEU A 13 -1.38 -4.07 16.07
CA LEU A 13 -1.42 -4.83 17.33
C LEU A 13 -2.04 -4.04 18.49
N CYS A 14 -3.11 -3.30 18.21
CA CYS A 14 -3.71 -2.39 19.18
C CYS A 14 -4.27 -3.14 20.40
N TYR A 15 -4.17 -2.51 21.57
CA TYR A 15 -4.80 -3.01 22.79
C TYR A 15 -6.20 -2.40 22.93
N ILE A 16 -7.21 -3.25 22.86
CA ILE A 16 -8.62 -2.85 22.85
C ILE A 16 -9.20 -3.09 24.24
N ALA A 17 -9.72 -2.04 24.87
CA ALA A 17 -10.42 -2.15 26.15
C ALA A 17 -11.83 -2.71 25.97
N GLU A 18 -12.34 -3.38 27.00
CA GLU A 18 -13.69 -3.95 27.04
C GLU A 18 -14.75 -2.92 26.59
N GLY A 19 -15.64 -3.35 25.68
CA GLY A 19 -16.70 -2.51 25.12
C GLY A 19 -16.22 -1.42 24.15
N ARG A 20 -14.94 -1.40 23.76
CA ARG A 20 -14.38 -0.42 22.80
C ARG A 20 -14.04 -1.07 21.47
N SER A 21 -14.03 -0.25 20.42
CA SER A 21 -13.42 -0.58 19.14
C SER A 21 -11.90 -0.38 19.17
N GLY A 22 -11.19 -1.13 18.34
CA GLY A 22 -9.78 -0.93 18.05
C GLY A 22 -9.57 0.26 17.12
N ALA A 23 -8.30 0.61 16.86
CA ALA A 23 -7.93 1.81 16.11
C ALA A 23 -8.49 1.88 14.67
N CYS A 24 -8.88 0.74 14.11
CA CYS A 24 -9.46 0.66 12.77
C CYS A 24 -10.99 0.62 12.76
N ASP A 25 -11.65 0.65 13.92
CA ASP A 25 -13.10 0.49 14.11
C ASP A 25 -13.74 -0.81 13.59
N ARG A 26 -12.97 -1.70 12.95
CA ARG A 26 -13.45 -3.00 12.41
C ARG A 26 -13.49 -4.13 13.43
N TYR A 27 -12.81 -3.98 14.56
CA TYR A 27 -12.75 -4.99 15.62
C TYR A 27 -13.01 -4.35 16.96
N ALA A 28 -13.64 -5.09 17.88
CA ALA A 28 -13.91 -4.65 19.24
C ALA A 28 -13.58 -5.75 20.25
N ASN A 29 -13.38 -5.34 21.49
CA ASN A 29 -13.33 -6.26 22.62
C ASN A 29 -14.73 -6.42 23.21
N ARG A 30 -15.30 -7.62 23.14
CA ARG A 30 -16.56 -7.97 23.81
C ARG A 30 -16.33 -9.21 24.65
N GLY A 31 -16.44 -9.08 25.97
CA GLY A 31 -16.24 -10.17 26.91
C GLY A 31 -14.83 -10.74 26.92
N GLY A 32 -13.82 -9.95 26.55
CA GLY A 32 -12.45 -10.47 26.37
C GLY A 32 -12.22 -11.19 25.05
N GLU A 33 -13.15 -11.15 24.11
CA GLU A 33 -13.02 -11.73 22.77
C GLU A 33 -12.86 -10.65 21.70
N LEU A 34 -12.00 -10.91 20.72
CA LEU A 34 -11.84 -10.06 19.55
C LEU A 34 -13.00 -10.32 18.58
N VAL A 35 -13.98 -9.43 18.59
CA VAL A 35 -15.17 -9.54 17.75
C VAL A 35 -15.05 -8.58 16.58
N ARG A 36 -15.27 -9.08 15.35
CA ARG A 36 -15.35 -8.25 14.15
C ARG A 36 -16.67 -7.48 14.15
N LEU A 37 -16.61 -6.18 13.90
CA LEU A 37 -17.76 -5.28 13.86
C LEU A 37 -18.40 -5.21 12.47
N ASP A 38 -17.62 -5.39 11.41
CA ASP A 38 -18.11 -5.42 10.02
C ASP A 38 -18.21 -6.86 9.50
N PRO A 39 -19.42 -7.41 9.27
CA PRO A 39 -19.59 -8.77 8.78
C PRO A 39 -19.14 -8.94 7.32
N PHE A 40 -18.52 -10.09 7.02
CA PHE A 40 -18.41 -10.60 5.65
C PHE A 40 -19.83 -10.91 5.14
N THR A 41 -20.26 -10.25 4.06
CA THR A 41 -21.60 -10.49 3.50
C THR A 41 -21.52 -11.58 2.44
N ILE A 42 -21.89 -12.81 2.80
CA ILE A 42 -22.17 -13.89 1.84
C ILE A 42 -23.61 -13.72 1.35
N ILE A 43 -23.78 -13.26 0.12
CA ILE A 43 -25.09 -12.96 -0.47
C ILE A 43 -26.01 -14.21 -0.55
N GLU A 44 -25.44 -15.42 -0.56
CA GLU A 44 -26.23 -16.65 -0.65
C GLU A 44 -27.00 -17.02 0.64
N GLY A 45 -26.58 -16.52 1.81
CA GLY A 45 -27.33 -16.67 3.06
C GLY A 45 -28.52 -15.71 3.22
N ALA A 46 -28.62 -14.70 2.34
CA ALA A 46 -29.62 -13.64 2.39
C ALA A 46 -30.87 -13.93 1.53
N ARG A 47 -30.99 -15.13 0.97
CA ARG A 47 -32.17 -15.52 0.18
C ARG A 47 -33.38 -15.71 1.10
N GLY A 48 -34.12 -14.64 1.33
CA GLY A 48 -35.47 -14.66 1.91
C GLY A 48 -35.76 -13.58 2.96
N GLU A 49 -34.73 -12.98 3.57
CA GLU A 49 -34.91 -12.05 4.71
C GLU A 49 -34.35 -10.64 4.48
N THR A 50 -33.58 -10.41 3.40
CA THR A 50 -32.94 -9.11 3.10
C THR A 50 -33.18 -8.71 1.65
N GLU A 51 -33.54 -7.45 1.40
CA GLU A 51 -33.69 -6.87 0.07
C GLU A 51 -32.31 -6.71 -0.60
N LEU A 52 -32.13 -7.28 -1.81
CA LEU A 52 -30.88 -7.27 -2.59
C LEU A 52 -31.01 -6.37 -3.82
N VAL A 53 -29.92 -5.69 -4.22
CA VAL A 53 -29.89 -4.81 -5.40
C VAL A 53 -29.21 -5.51 -6.58
N PRO A 54 -29.87 -5.63 -7.75
CA PRO A 54 -29.26 -6.14 -8.97
C PRO A 54 -28.30 -5.11 -9.56
N PHE A 55 -27.04 -5.51 -9.74
CA PHE A 55 -25.97 -4.80 -10.45
C PHE A 55 -26.11 -4.60 -12.01
N LEU A 56 -27.29 -4.38 -12.59
CA LEU A 56 -27.57 -3.95 -14.00
C LEU A 56 -28.92 -4.53 -14.39
N ASP A 57 -30.01 -3.76 -14.42
CA ASP A 57 -31.27 -4.26 -14.98
C ASP A 57 -31.35 -3.81 -16.44
N SER A 58 -31.02 -4.69 -17.40
CA SER A 58 -30.89 -4.27 -18.81
C SER A 58 -32.05 -4.74 -19.70
N SER A 59 -32.78 -3.77 -20.26
CA SER A 59 -33.61 -3.97 -21.45
C SER A 59 -33.69 -2.77 -22.42
N ASP A 60 -32.66 -1.93 -22.58
CA ASP A 60 -32.56 -0.99 -23.73
C ASP A 60 -31.10 -0.53 -24.07
N PRO A 61 -30.57 -0.70 -25.31
CA PRO A 61 -29.19 -0.34 -25.69
C PRO A 61 -28.92 1.16 -25.93
N GLY A 62 -29.93 2.03 -25.81
CA GLY A 62 -29.75 3.48 -25.64
C GLY A 62 -29.71 3.92 -24.17
N CYS A 63 -30.06 3.02 -23.24
CA CYS A 63 -29.92 3.19 -21.81
C CYS A 63 -28.71 2.39 -21.32
N TRP A 64 -27.54 3.03 -21.29
CA TRP A 64 -26.62 2.64 -20.25
C TRP A 64 -27.04 3.45 -19.02
N ASP A 65 -27.65 2.79 -18.03
CA ASP A 65 -28.10 3.48 -16.82
C ASP A 65 -26.93 3.85 -15.88
N GLY A 66 -25.72 3.32 -16.13
CA GLY A 66 -24.51 3.57 -15.37
C GLY A 66 -23.88 2.35 -14.71
N ASP A 67 -24.37 1.15 -15.00
CA ASP A 67 -24.03 0.00 -14.16
C ASP A 67 -22.86 -0.87 -14.72
N LEU A 68 -22.03 -1.38 -13.81
CA LEU A 68 -20.57 -1.61 -13.88
C LEU A 68 -20.07 -3.09 -13.73
N LEU A 69 -20.90 -4.06 -13.31
CA LEU A 69 -20.52 -5.43 -12.85
C LEU A 69 -21.55 -6.52 -13.23
N GLN A 70 -22.59 -6.20 -14.01
CA GLN A 70 -23.56 -7.15 -14.59
C GLN A 70 -24.28 -8.07 -13.57
N SER A 71 -25.38 -7.58 -13.00
CA SER A 71 -26.28 -8.21 -12.00
C SER A 71 -26.72 -9.66 -12.27
N ALA A 72 -26.69 -10.09 -13.53
CA ALA A 72 -27.18 -11.39 -13.94
C ALA A 72 -26.27 -12.53 -13.43
N ARG A 73 -25.13 -12.20 -12.80
CA ARG A 73 -24.10 -13.13 -12.34
C ARG A 73 -23.91 -13.03 -10.82
N PRO A 74 -23.63 -14.15 -10.12
CA PRO A 74 -23.13 -14.10 -8.75
C PRO A 74 -21.80 -13.32 -8.72
N PHE A 75 -21.81 -12.13 -8.09
CA PHE A 75 -20.64 -11.29 -7.94
C PHE A 75 -20.17 -11.33 -6.48
N VAL A 76 -18.93 -11.78 -6.26
CA VAL A 76 -18.32 -11.81 -4.93
C VAL A 76 -17.64 -10.46 -4.68
N THR A 77 -18.21 -9.66 -3.76
CA THR A 77 -17.61 -8.40 -3.35
C THR A 77 -16.47 -8.63 -2.35
N ALA A 78 -15.50 -7.72 -2.30
CA ALA A 78 -14.45 -7.72 -1.27
C ALA A 78 -14.87 -7.10 0.07
N ILE A 79 -16.13 -6.67 0.19
CA ILE A 79 -16.62 -5.99 1.38
C ILE A 79 -16.73 -7.01 2.52
N GLY A 80 -15.99 -6.75 3.60
CA GLY A 80 -15.94 -7.63 4.76
C GLY A 80 -15.02 -8.86 4.59
N ALA A 81 -14.29 -8.98 3.47
CA ALA A 81 -13.34 -10.07 3.26
C ALA A 81 -12.20 -10.08 4.30
N GLY A 82 -11.95 -8.94 4.97
CA GLY A 82 -10.83 -8.80 5.88
C GLY A 82 -9.60 -8.27 5.18
N THR A 83 -8.79 -7.55 5.95
CA THR A 83 -7.60 -6.90 5.42
C THR A 83 -6.37 -7.75 5.66
N THR A 84 -5.51 -7.76 4.67
CA THR A 84 -4.16 -8.30 4.80
C THR A 84 -3.16 -7.19 5.12
N TYR A 85 -3.62 -5.94 5.25
CA TYR A 85 -2.80 -4.74 5.29
C TYR A 85 -1.83 -4.63 6.48
N PRO A 86 -0.62 -4.10 6.23
CA PRO A 86 0.05 -4.03 4.92
C PRO A 86 0.25 -5.45 4.39
N ASP A 87 -0.08 -5.74 3.13
CA ASP A 87 -0.39 -7.08 2.60
C ASP A 87 0.69 -8.18 2.75
N TYR A 88 0.94 -8.68 3.97
CA TYR A 88 1.84 -9.82 4.25
C TYR A 88 1.11 -11.16 4.35
N LYS A 89 -0.23 -11.16 4.42
CA LYS A 89 -1.05 -12.38 4.45
C LYS A 89 -1.67 -12.61 3.07
N PRO A 90 -1.74 -13.86 2.57
CA PRO A 90 -2.49 -14.17 1.37
C PRO A 90 -3.96 -13.76 1.50
N ALA A 91 -4.61 -13.52 0.36
CA ALA A 91 -6.01 -13.16 0.33
C ALA A 91 -6.87 -14.19 1.08
N PRO A 92 -7.78 -13.76 1.96
CA PRO A 92 -8.55 -14.65 2.82
C PRO A 92 -9.56 -15.52 2.08
N PHE A 93 -10.00 -15.10 0.88
CA PHE A 93 -10.94 -15.87 0.07
C PHE A 93 -10.44 -15.99 -1.37
N ILE A 94 -10.44 -17.23 -1.85
CA ILE A 94 -10.16 -17.60 -3.24
C ILE A 94 -11.39 -18.40 -3.70
N VAL A 95 -12.09 -17.89 -4.70
CA VAL A 95 -13.30 -18.51 -5.25
C VAL A 95 -13.02 -18.90 -6.70
N SER A 96 -13.26 -20.16 -7.05
CA SER A 96 -13.10 -20.68 -8.40
C SER A 96 -14.45 -20.99 -9.04
N GLN A 97 -14.63 -20.63 -10.31
CA GLN A 97 -15.77 -21.00 -11.13
C GLN A 97 -15.31 -21.28 -12.56
N THR A 98 -16.06 -22.08 -13.33
CA THR A 98 -15.80 -22.27 -14.76
C THR A 98 -16.79 -21.43 -15.56
N HIS A 99 -16.31 -20.64 -16.51
CA HIS A 99 -17.11 -19.81 -17.41
C HIS A 99 -16.67 -20.03 -18.85
N ASP A 100 -17.59 -20.48 -19.71
CA ASP A 100 -17.33 -20.76 -21.14
C ASP A 100 -16.07 -21.63 -21.34
N ASP A 101 -15.96 -22.71 -20.56
CA ASP A 101 -14.82 -23.63 -20.52
C ASP A 101 -13.47 -22.99 -20.08
N VAL A 102 -13.51 -21.79 -19.47
CA VAL A 102 -12.36 -21.11 -18.86
C VAL A 102 -12.47 -21.14 -17.33
N ASP A 103 -11.38 -21.53 -16.67
CA ASP A 103 -11.26 -21.41 -15.22
C ASP A 103 -11.12 -19.94 -14.81
N MET A 104 -12.09 -19.43 -14.08
CA MET A 104 -12.09 -18.10 -13.48
C MET A 104 -11.79 -18.21 -11.98
N VAL A 105 -10.70 -17.57 -11.54
CA VAL A 105 -10.33 -17.47 -10.13
C VAL A 105 -10.50 -16.03 -9.67
N THR A 106 -11.35 -15.83 -8.66
CA THR A 106 -11.56 -14.53 -8.00
C THR A 106 -10.83 -14.55 -6.66
N VAL A 107 -9.84 -13.66 -6.53
CA VAL A 107 -9.05 -13.48 -5.30
C VAL A 107 -9.55 -12.22 -4.61
N VAL A 108 -10.04 -12.37 -3.38
CA VAL A 108 -10.77 -11.31 -2.68
C VAL A 108 -10.02 -10.90 -1.42
N SER A 109 -9.57 -9.64 -1.38
CA SER A 109 -8.99 -9.01 -0.19
C SER A 109 -9.58 -7.62 0.01
N GLU A 110 -9.86 -7.25 1.27
CA GLU A 110 -10.27 -5.90 1.63
C GLU A 110 -9.03 -5.01 1.72
N GLY A 111 -8.66 -4.44 0.58
CA GLY A 111 -7.58 -3.46 0.49
C GLY A 111 -8.04 -2.12 1.08
N ILE A 112 -7.28 -1.59 2.05
CA ILE A 112 -7.33 -0.16 2.31
C ILE A 112 -6.56 0.50 1.17
N PHE A 113 -7.09 1.55 0.55
CA PHE A 113 -6.30 2.42 -0.33
C PHE A 113 -5.23 3.10 0.53
N SER A 114 -4.09 2.43 0.69
CA SER A 114 -2.99 2.88 1.54
C SER A 114 -1.69 2.56 0.83
N TYR A 115 -0.89 3.59 0.60
CA TYR A 115 0.42 3.44 -0.01
C TYR A 115 1.40 2.95 1.06
N CYS A 116 1.83 1.69 0.94
CA CYS A 116 2.83 1.11 1.85
C CYS A 116 4.24 1.66 1.62
N GLY A 117 4.47 2.38 0.51
CA GLY A 117 5.77 2.92 0.16
C GLY A 117 5.71 3.93 -0.98
N VAL A 118 6.83 4.58 -1.24
CA VAL A 118 7.03 5.55 -2.32
C VAL A 118 8.31 5.22 -3.09
N LYS A 119 8.26 5.44 -4.40
CA LYS A 119 9.46 5.35 -5.25
C LYS A 119 9.94 6.77 -5.54
N VAL A 120 11.19 7.07 -5.17
CA VAL A 120 11.78 8.40 -5.35
C VAL A 120 12.81 8.33 -6.45
N LYS A 121 12.54 8.99 -7.58
CA LYS A 121 13.51 9.21 -8.66
C LYS A 121 14.34 10.45 -8.34
N ILE A 122 15.66 10.31 -8.26
CA ILE A 122 16.56 11.41 -7.92
C ILE A 122 17.38 11.75 -9.15
N ASP A 123 17.11 12.93 -9.70
CA ASP A 123 17.76 13.40 -10.91
C ASP A 123 19.01 14.19 -10.57
N THR A 124 20.16 13.52 -10.65
CA THR A 124 21.49 14.06 -10.35
C THR A 124 22.54 13.39 -11.24
N ASP A 125 23.70 14.03 -11.41
CA ASP A 125 24.90 13.44 -11.97
C ASP A 125 25.79 12.75 -10.91
N ARG A 126 25.49 12.97 -9.62
CA ARG A 126 26.21 12.40 -8.49
C ARG A 126 25.83 10.95 -8.29
N HIS A 127 26.82 10.17 -7.89
CA HIS A 127 26.55 8.83 -7.38
C HIS A 127 25.98 8.91 -5.97
N LEU A 128 24.84 8.26 -5.75
CA LEU A 128 24.13 8.25 -4.47
C LEU A 128 24.54 7.08 -3.56
N GLY A 129 24.94 5.94 -4.14
CA GLY A 129 25.31 4.74 -3.39
C GLY A 129 25.06 3.46 -4.21
N PRO A 130 25.50 2.29 -3.73
CA PRO A 130 25.35 1.04 -4.49
C PRO A 130 23.89 0.58 -4.55
N GLU A 131 23.52 -0.17 -5.59
CA GLU A 131 22.20 -0.82 -5.66
C GLU A 131 22.02 -1.76 -4.45
N LYS A 132 20.82 -1.78 -3.88
CA LYS A 132 20.42 -2.47 -2.64
C LYS A 132 21.02 -1.90 -1.35
N ALA A 133 21.78 -0.80 -1.40
CA ALA A 133 22.18 -0.12 -0.18
C ALA A 133 20.96 0.33 0.63
N ASP A 134 20.98 0.11 1.94
CA ASP A 134 19.93 0.58 2.84
C ASP A 134 19.83 2.10 2.80
N VAL A 135 18.61 2.60 2.82
CA VAL A 135 18.30 4.02 2.99
C VAL A 135 17.78 4.20 4.41
N ARG A 136 18.42 5.08 5.19
CA ARG A 136 18.16 5.25 6.61
C ARG A 136 17.60 6.62 6.96
N VAL A 137 16.71 6.64 7.95
CA VAL A 137 16.24 7.83 8.67
C VAL A 137 16.31 7.53 10.16
N ASP A 138 16.82 8.44 10.98
CA ASP A 138 17.00 8.24 12.43
C ASP A 138 17.67 6.89 12.82
N GLY A 139 18.57 6.42 11.95
CA GLY A 139 19.30 5.15 12.06
C GLY A 139 18.54 3.89 11.61
N GLU A 140 17.23 3.99 11.35
CA GLU A 140 16.41 2.87 10.89
C GLU A 140 16.47 2.73 9.38
N ALA A 141 16.61 1.50 8.86
CA ALA A 141 16.47 1.23 7.44
C ALA A 141 14.98 1.36 7.06
N ILE A 142 14.66 2.29 6.15
CA ILE A 142 13.30 2.57 5.73
C ILE A 142 13.06 2.21 4.25
N GLY A 143 14.05 1.62 3.60
CA GLY A 143 14.05 1.34 2.17
C GLY A 143 15.45 1.04 1.65
N HIS A 144 15.61 1.05 0.34
CA HIS A 144 16.89 0.80 -0.32
C HIS A 144 17.04 1.58 -1.63
N VAL A 145 18.28 1.73 -2.08
CA VAL A 145 18.59 2.14 -3.46
C VAL A 145 18.14 1.04 -4.40
N THR A 146 17.12 1.29 -5.20
CA THR A 146 16.58 0.32 -6.16
C THR A 146 17.23 0.49 -7.54
N THR A 147 16.89 -0.39 -8.47
CA THR A 147 17.42 -0.39 -9.83
C THR A 147 17.28 0.99 -10.46
N ALA A 148 18.40 1.50 -10.98
CA ALA A 148 18.42 2.79 -11.67
C ALA A 148 17.63 2.69 -12.98
N GLU A 149 16.85 3.72 -13.28
CA GLU A 149 16.12 3.82 -14.55
C GLU A 149 16.39 5.17 -15.18
N TYR A 150 16.47 5.19 -16.52
CA TYR A 150 16.68 6.42 -17.29
C TYR A 150 17.93 7.22 -16.89
N GLY A 151 18.95 6.55 -16.35
CA GLY A 151 20.21 7.17 -15.92
C GLY A 151 20.15 7.88 -14.57
N SER A 152 19.06 7.71 -13.82
CA SER A 152 18.89 8.24 -12.47
C SER A 152 18.83 7.11 -11.45
N GLN A 153 19.54 7.27 -10.33
CA GLN A 153 19.38 6.37 -9.19
C GLN A 153 18.04 6.62 -8.51
N MET A 154 17.43 5.56 -8.01
CA MET A 154 16.10 5.58 -7.44
C MET A 154 16.11 4.97 -6.04
N LEU A 155 15.21 5.44 -5.19
CA LEU A 155 14.99 4.85 -3.88
C LEU A 155 13.61 4.18 -3.85
N SER A 156 13.55 2.98 -3.30
CA SER A 156 12.29 2.36 -2.90
C SER A 156 12.18 2.52 -1.38
N LEU A 157 11.29 3.41 -0.93
CA LEU A 157 11.09 3.71 0.49
C LEU A 157 9.76 3.12 0.96
N GLY A 158 9.71 2.67 2.21
CA GLY A 158 8.59 1.92 2.77
C GLY A 158 8.53 0.49 2.28
N GLY A 159 7.35 -0.10 2.39
CA GLY A 159 7.08 -1.51 2.15
C GLY A 159 6.64 -2.20 3.43
N VAL A 160 6.00 -3.36 3.25
CA VAL A 160 5.46 -4.17 4.35
C VAL A 160 6.57 -4.55 5.35
N GLU A 161 7.75 -4.89 4.84
CA GLU A 161 8.94 -5.21 5.63
C GLU A 161 9.31 -4.08 6.60
N HIS A 162 9.49 -2.86 6.09
CA HIS A 162 9.89 -1.72 6.91
C HIS A 162 8.78 -1.18 7.82
N LEU A 163 7.52 -1.32 7.41
CA LEU A 163 6.39 -0.91 8.24
C LEU A 163 6.10 -1.88 9.38
N THR A 164 6.32 -3.18 9.16
CA THR A 164 5.78 -4.24 10.05
C THR A 164 6.64 -5.46 10.27
N GLY A 165 7.61 -5.75 9.39
CA GLY A 165 8.52 -6.89 9.52
C GLY A 165 9.65 -6.64 10.53
N GLY A 166 10.11 -5.40 10.62
CA GLY A 166 11.20 -4.99 11.50
C GLY A 166 10.79 -4.58 12.92
N SER A 167 11.54 -3.64 13.49
CA SER A 167 11.28 -3.16 14.85
C SER A 167 10.09 -2.18 14.91
N LYS A 168 9.47 -2.01 16.09
CA LYS A 168 8.44 -0.96 16.28
C LYS A 168 9.00 0.45 15.98
N LYS A 169 10.29 0.67 16.22
CA LYS A 169 10.95 1.95 15.92
C LYS A 169 11.05 2.15 14.41
N GLU A 170 11.49 1.13 13.69
CA GLU A 170 11.59 1.10 12.23
C GLU A 170 10.25 1.42 11.57
N GLY A 171 9.18 0.71 11.96
CA GLY A 171 7.84 0.95 11.43
C GLY A 171 7.34 2.38 11.67
N ARG A 172 7.59 2.94 12.86
CA ARG A 172 7.22 4.32 13.19
C ARG A 172 8.01 5.34 12.38
N VAL A 173 9.32 5.17 12.25
CA VAL A 173 10.20 6.08 11.50
C VAL A 173 9.89 6.03 10.02
N THR A 174 9.69 4.83 9.47
CA THR A 174 9.24 4.63 8.09
C THR A 174 7.93 5.36 7.83
N CYS A 175 6.92 5.15 8.68
CA CYS A 175 5.62 5.81 8.54
C CYS A 175 5.73 7.33 8.59
N ASP A 176 6.49 7.88 9.54
CA ASP A 176 6.71 9.33 9.67
C ASP A 176 7.42 9.93 8.46
N ALA A 177 8.48 9.28 7.96
CA ALA A 177 9.21 9.73 6.77
C ALA A 177 8.32 9.73 5.52
N LEU A 178 7.51 8.68 5.31
CA LEU A 178 6.58 8.61 4.19
C LEU A 178 5.49 9.68 4.28
N LEU A 179 4.91 9.89 5.47
CA LEU A 179 3.90 10.93 5.68
C LEU A 179 4.45 12.33 5.38
N LYS A 180 5.66 12.63 5.83
CA LYS A 180 6.35 13.90 5.54
C LYS A 180 6.55 14.09 4.04
N LEU A 181 7.14 13.11 3.36
CA LEU A 181 7.38 13.17 1.91
C LEU A 181 6.08 13.37 1.12
N CYS A 182 5.03 12.62 1.46
CA CYS A 182 3.72 12.73 0.81
C CYS A 182 3.02 14.07 1.11
N ASN A 183 3.33 14.72 2.22
CA ASN A 183 2.89 16.07 2.55
C ASN A 183 3.84 17.17 2.04
N CYS A 184 4.76 16.83 1.13
CA CYS A 184 5.74 17.77 0.56
C CYS A 184 6.69 18.40 1.58
N GLU A 185 6.88 17.77 2.74
CA GLU A 185 7.88 18.14 3.72
C GLU A 185 9.24 17.53 3.36
N ALA A 186 10.32 18.18 3.80
CA ALA A 186 11.67 17.70 3.58
C ALA A 186 12.03 16.55 4.53
N VAL A 187 12.66 15.50 3.99
CA VAL A 187 13.19 14.37 4.74
C VAL A 187 14.64 14.13 4.35
N THR A 188 15.53 14.18 5.33
CA THR A 188 16.93 13.79 5.15
C THR A 188 17.06 12.28 5.29
N VAL A 189 17.63 11.64 4.27
CA VAL A 189 17.95 10.22 4.27
C VAL A 189 19.46 10.02 4.16
N GLN A 190 19.96 8.97 4.79
CA GLN A 190 21.35 8.53 4.65
C GLN A 190 21.39 7.22 3.88
N ILE A 191 22.16 7.15 2.81
CA ILE A 191 22.39 5.90 2.08
C ILE A 191 23.63 5.22 2.67
N ASP A 192 23.53 3.94 3.00
CA ASP A 192 24.67 3.16 3.47
C ASP A 192 25.77 3.10 2.41
N GLU A 193 27.02 3.39 2.81
CA GLU A 193 28.17 3.53 1.91
C GLU A 193 27.95 4.57 0.79
N GLY A 194 27.00 5.48 0.98
CA GLY A 194 26.55 6.43 -0.02
C GLY A 194 26.39 7.85 0.50
N ALA A 195 25.55 8.63 -0.18
CA ALA A 195 25.32 10.03 0.09
C ALA A 195 24.26 10.26 1.17
N GLU A 196 24.38 11.39 1.86
CA GLU A 196 23.26 12.02 2.56
C GLU A 196 22.43 12.80 1.52
N VAL A 197 21.10 12.61 1.52
CA VAL A 197 20.19 13.26 0.58
C VAL A 197 19.02 13.88 1.30
N VAL A 198 18.75 15.17 1.08
CA VAL A 198 17.49 15.82 1.47
C VAL A 198 16.51 15.68 0.33
N LEU A 199 15.40 14.98 0.59
CA LEU A 199 14.33 14.71 -0.33
C LEU A 199 13.12 15.59 0.00
N GLN A 200 12.54 16.23 -1.01
CA GLN A 200 11.30 16.98 -0.85
C GLN A 200 10.56 17.04 -2.19
N ALA A 201 9.27 16.69 -2.19
CA ALA A 201 8.44 16.80 -3.38
C ALA A 201 8.33 18.27 -3.82
N GLY A 202 8.58 18.53 -5.11
CA GLY A 202 8.52 19.87 -5.69
C GLY A 202 9.76 20.75 -5.45
N ALA A 203 10.79 20.26 -4.76
CA ALA A 203 12.06 20.96 -4.59
C ALA A 203 13.22 20.14 -5.19
N ALA A 204 14.32 20.82 -5.51
CA ALA A 204 15.54 20.14 -5.96
C ALA A 204 16.16 19.33 -4.81
N PRO A 205 16.68 18.12 -5.06
CA PRO A 205 17.35 17.33 -4.03
C PRO A 205 18.64 18.04 -3.58
N VAL A 206 18.97 17.90 -2.30
CA VAL A 206 20.25 18.35 -1.74
C VAL A 206 21.09 17.13 -1.41
N ILE A 207 22.25 16.97 -2.05
CA ILE A 207 23.11 15.80 -1.93
C ILE A 207 24.41 16.21 -1.26
N ASN A 208 24.73 15.63 -0.09
CA ASN A 208 25.89 15.99 0.73
C ASN A 208 26.01 17.52 0.95
N GLY A 209 24.87 18.19 1.21
CA GLY A 209 24.79 19.64 1.41
C GLY A 209 24.79 20.49 0.12
N HIS A 210 24.89 19.87 -1.06
CA HIS A 210 24.87 20.57 -2.34
C HIS A 210 23.50 20.42 -3.02
N ALA A 211 22.80 21.53 -3.22
CA ALA A 211 21.55 21.55 -3.96
C ALA A 211 21.79 21.30 -5.45
N GLU A 212 21.01 20.41 -6.06
CA GLU A 212 21.05 20.20 -7.51
C GLU A 212 20.38 21.36 -8.24
N GLU A 213 21.04 21.87 -9.29
CA GLU A 213 20.51 22.99 -10.09
C GLU A 213 19.83 22.51 -11.37
N ARG A 214 20.12 21.28 -11.80
CA ARG A 214 19.69 20.75 -13.11
C ARG A 214 19.14 19.35 -12.96
N MET A 215 17.95 19.17 -13.52
CA MET A 215 17.32 17.86 -13.61
C MET A 215 17.95 17.04 -14.74
N ARG A 216 18.33 15.79 -14.44
CA ARG A 216 18.66 14.79 -15.44
C ARG A 216 17.39 14.12 -15.97
N VAL A 217 17.08 14.36 -17.25
CA VAL A 217 16.03 13.62 -17.97
C VAL A 217 16.75 12.60 -18.87
N GLY A 218 16.58 11.30 -18.62
CA GLY A 218 16.99 10.26 -19.59
C GLY A 218 16.08 10.32 -20.83
N CYS A 219 16.54 10.06 -22.06
CA CYS A 219 17.61 9.18 -22.51
C CYS A 219 18.56 9.86 -23.52
N GLY A 220 19.84 10.00 -23.15
CA GLY A 220 20.90 10.36 -24.11
C GLY A 220 21.16 9.25 -25.15
N SER A 221 20.77 8.01 -24.88
CA SER A 221 20.90 6.90 -25.84
C SER A 221 19.93 7.00 -27.02
N ALA A 222 18.74 7.59 -26.88
CA ALA A 222 17.90 7.90 -28.04
C ALA A 222 18.50 9.04 -28.85
N ALA A 223 19.05 10.07 -28.20
CA ALA A 223 19.68 11.19 -28.90
C ALA A 223 20.97 10.78 -29.63
N ILE A 224 21.86 10.05 -28.97
CA ILE A 224 23.14 9.58 -29.54
C ILE A 224 22.90 8.40 -30.49
N GLY A 225 21.93 7.53 -30.24
CA GLY A 225 21.64 6.38 -31.09
C GLY A 225 20.79 6.68 -32.33
N MET A 226 19.97 7.75 -32.33
CA MET A 226 19.15 8.15 -33.49
C MET A 226 19.77 9.27 -34.34
N PHE A 227 20.69 10.07 -33.80
CA PHE A 227 21.23 11.26 -34.48
C PHE A 227 22.76 11.30 -34.61
N ALA A 228 23.49 10.23 -34.23
CA ALA A 228 24.93 10.10 -34.49
C ALA A 228 25.21 9.15 -35.68
#